data_AF-A0A6V7L1C1-F1
#
_entry.id   AF-A0A6V7L1C1-F1
#
_cell.length_a   1.000
_cell.length_b   1.000
_cell.length_c   1.000
_cell.angle_alpha   90.00
_cell.angle_beta   90.00
_cell.angle_gamma   90.00
#
_symmetry.space_group_name_H-M   'P 1'
#
loop_
_entity.id
_entity.type
_entity.pdbx_description
1 polymer ?
#
loop_
_entity_poly.entity_id
_entity_poly.type
_entity_poly.pdbx_seq_one_letter_code
_entity_poly.pdbx_strand_id
1 'polypeptide(L)' 'DGSNLPNITWIIGSNDISLEIIISNNKEPAYLTVFVLSLPKNINIRSILPSCRETEEYNVVKIVCDVDNPLLSGSP' A
#
# COMPACT_ATOMS: atom_id res chain seq x y z
N ASP A 1 -12.42 14.92 -13.91
CA ASP A 1 -12.16 14.26 -15.21
C ASP A 1 -11.91 12.79 -14.90
N GLY A 2 -12.91 11.95 -15.16
CA GLY A 2 -12.92 10.54 -14.75
C GLY A 2 -12.11 9.72 -15.74
N SER A 3 -10.82 9.57 -15.47
CA SER A 3 -9.96 8.70 -16.28
C SER A 3 -10.36 7.24 -16.07
N ASN A 4 -10.86 6.61 -17.14
CA ASN A 4 -10.85 5.16 -17.27
C ASN A 4 -9.40 4.70 -17.11
N LEU A 5 -9.04 4.20 -15.93
CA LEU A 5 -7.79 3.48 -15.77
C LEU A 5 -7.87 2.25 -16.68
N PRO A 6 -6.87 2.00 -17.54
CA PRO A 6 -6.84 0.77 -18.32
C PRO A 6 -6.94 -0.42 -17.36
N ASN A 7 -7.63 -1.49 -17.77
CA ASN A 7 -7.60 -2.74 -17.02
C ASN A 7 -6.17 -3.30 -17.07
N ILE A 8 -5.36 -2.93 -16.08
CA ILE A 8 -3.99 -3.42 -15.93
C ILE A 8 -4.08 -4.87 -15.44
N THR A 9 -4.01 -5.81 -16.37
CA THR A 9 -3.92 -7.23 -16.05
C THR A 9 -2.45 -7.64 -15.90
N TRP A 10 -2.10 -8.26 -14.78
CA TRP A 10 -0.78 -8.81 -14.55
C TRP A 10 -0.70 -10.25 -15.07
N ILE A 11 0.21 -10.47 -16.03
CA ILE A 11 0.46 -11.80 -16.60
C ILE A 11 1.60 -12.45 -15.81
N ILE A 12 1.35 -13.64 -15.26
CA ILE A 12 2.36 -14.41 -14.52
C ILE A 12 3.58 -14.66 -15.42
N GLY A 13 4.79 -14.36 -14.91
CA GLY A 13 6.05 -14.55 -15.64
C GLY A 13 6.46 -13.39 -16.56
N SER A 14 5.73 -12.27 -16.52
CA SER A 14 6.11 -11.05 -17.24
C SER A 14 7.15 -10.22 -16.46
N ASN A 15 6.78 -9.04 -15.99
CA ASN A 15 7.64 -8.14 -15.22
C ASN A 15 7.15 -7.97 -13.80
N ASP A 16 8.02 -7.42 -12.94
CA ASP A 16 7.63 -6.95 -11.62
C ASP A 16 6.66 -5.77 -11.75
N ILE A 17 5.83 -5.57 -10.72
CA ILE A 17 4.94 -4.41 -10.66
C ILE A 17 5.28 -3.53 -9.45
N SER A 18 5.19 -2.23 -9.66
CA SER A 18 5.28 -1.21 -8.62
C SER A 18 3.87 -0.69 -8.29
N LEU A 19 3.56 -0.61 -7.01
CA LEU A 19 2.32 -0.02 -6.50
C LEU A 19 2.66 1.34 -5.88
N GLU A 20 2.04 2.40 -6.39
CA GLU A 20 2.12 3.75 -5.85
C GLU A 20 0.77 4.09 -5.19
N ILE A 21 0.82 4.57 -3.94
CA ILE A 21 -0.35 4.78 -3.11
C ILE A 21 -0.23 6.15 -2.46
N ILE A 22 -1.27 6.97 -2.61
CA ILE A 22 -1.37 8.32 -2.05
C ILE A 22 -2.46 8.31 -0.98
N ILE A 23 -2.16 8.82 0.22
CA ILE A 23 -3.06 8.74 1.38
C ILE A 23 -3.27 10.13 1.94
N SER A 24 -4.45 10.71 1.65
CA SER A 24 -4.81 12.04 2.17
C SER A 24 -5.78 11.95 3.35
N ASN A 25 -5.55 12.75 4.39
CA ASN A 25 -6.55 13.02 5.43
C ASN A 25 -7.27 14.34 5.13
N ASN A 26 -8.61 14.31 5.05
CA ASN A 26 -9.43 15.47 4.68
C ASN A 26 -10.19 16.09 5.86
N LYS A 27 -9.92 15.63 7.08
CA LYS A 27 -10.63 16.05 8.30
C LYS A 27 -9.63 16.31 9.43
N GLU A 28 -9.99 16.00 10.67
CA GLU A 28 -9.18 16.23 11.85
C GLU A 28 -7.93 15.32 11.85
N PRO A 29 -6.85 15.71 12.55
CA PRO A 29 -5.61 14.92 12.61
C PRO A 29 -5.84 13.45 13.01
N ALA A 30 -5.25 12.53 12.26
CA ALA A 30 -5.35 11.09 12.50
C ALA A 30 -4.06 10.55 13.15
N TYR A 31 -4.13 10.26 14.45
CA TYR A 31 -3.00 9.70 15.20
C TYR A 31 -2.77 8.23 14.85
N LEU A 32 -1.50 7.82 14.87
CA LEU A 32 -1.06 6.46 14.59
C LEU A 32 -1.63 5.92 13.27
N THR A 33 -1.55 6.73 12.21
CA THR A 33 -2.06 6.31 10.91
C THR A 33 -1.16 5.22 10.35
N VAL A 34 -1.77 4.07 10.04
CA VAL A 34 -1.10 2.89 9.51
C VAL A 34 -1.79 2.46 8.22
N PHE A 35 -0.99 2.18 7.20
CA PHE A 35 -1.44 1.59 5.94
C PHE A 35 -1.18 0.08 5.95
N VAL A 36 -2.15 -0.71 5.50
CA VAL A 36 -2.04 -2.17 5.43
C VAL A 36 -2.40 -2.66 4.03
N LEU A 37 -1.42 -3.19 3.31
CA LEU A 37 -1.64 -3.91 2.05
C LEU A 37 -1.65 -5.41 2.30
N SER A 38 -2.70 -6.10 1.86
CA SER A 38 -2.82 -7.56 1.97
C SER A 38 -2.67 -8.20 0.60
N LEU A 39 -1.72 -9.13 0.47
CA LEU A 39 -1.39 -9.81 -0.78
C LEU A 39 -1.51 -11.33 -0.61
N PRO A 40 -1.93 -12.08 -1.63
CA PRO A 40 -1.87 -13.54 -1.63
C PRO A 40 -0.42 -14.03 -1.40
N LYS A 41 -0.27 -15.16 -0.70
CA LYS A 41 1.04 -15.76 -0.39
C LYS A 41 1.97 -16.02 -1.58
N ASN A 42 1.41 -16.11 -2.79
CA ASN A 42 2.17 -16.41 -4.00
C ASN A 42 2.80 -15.16 -4.66
N ILE A 43 2.71 -14.00 -4.02
CA ILE A 43 3.36 -12.76 -4.47
C ILE A 43 4.64 -12.55 -3.68
N ASN A 44 5.75 -12.47 -4.39
CA ASN A 44 7.06 -12.18 -3.80
C ASN A 44 7.30 -10.67 -3.76
N ILE A 45 7.69 -10.18 -2.60
CA ILE A 45 8.02 -8.77 -2.38
C ILE A 45 9.50 -8.53 -2.71
N ARG A 46 9.78 -7.69 -3.70
CA ARG A 46 11.16 -7.32 -4.06
C ARG A 46 11.69 -6.14 -3.27
N SER A 47 10.83 -5.17 -2.97
CA SER A 47 11.18 -3.94 -2.27
C SER A 47 9.95 -3.37 -1.59
N ILE A 48 10.15 -2.84 -0.39
CA ILE A 48 9.16 -2.07 0.37
C ILE A 48 9.84 -0.84 0.94
N LEU A 49 9.03 0.16 1.29
CA LEU A 49 9.55 1.35 1.94
C LEU A 49 10.10 1.00 3.34
N PRO A 50 11.14 1.71 3.82
CA PRO A 50 11.72 1.45 5.15
C PRO A 50 10.74 1.64 6.32
N SER A 51 9.68 2.43 6.14
CA SER A 51 8.60 2.61 7.12
C SER A 51 7.61 1.45 7.15
N CYS A 52 7.79 0.44 6.30
CA CYS A 52 6.95 -0.73 6.20
C CYS A 52 7.62 -1.98 6.76
N ARG A 53 6.80 -2.88 7.30
CA ARG A 53 7.19 -4.23 7.70
C ARG A 53 6.31 -5.26 7.03
N GLU A 54 6.92 -6.37 6.64
CA GLU A 54 6.23 -7.55 6.15
C GLU A 54 5.84 -8.45 7.33
N THR A 55 4.61 -8.93 7.33
CA THR A 55 4.12 -9.92 8.29
C THR A 55 3.34 -11.00 7.56
N GLU A 56 3.59 -12.25 7.87
CA GLU A 56 2.85 -13.39 7.31
C GLU A 56 1.78 -13.86 8.29
N GLU A 57 0.55 -14.03 7.79
CA GLU A 57 -0.55 -14.61 8.55
C GLU A 57 -1.34 -15.57 7.66
N TYR A 58 -1.32 -16.86 8.01
CA TYR A 58 -1.95 -17.94 7.25
C TYR A 58 -1.49 -18.00 5.77
N ASN A 59 -2.32 -17.47 4.86
CA ASN A 59 -2.16 -17.50 3.40
C ASN A 59 -2.08 -16.09 2.80
N VAL A 60 -1.83 -15.08 3.63
CA VAL A 60 -1.75 -13.68 3.24
C VAL A 60 -0.43 -13.10 3.73
N VAL A 61 0.26 -12.40 2.84
CA VAL A 61 1.38 -11.53 3.18
C VAL A 61 0.81 -10.14 3.39
N LYS A 62 1.05 -9.56 4.57
CA LYS A 62 0.63 -8.19 4.90
C LYS A 62 1.85 -7.29 4.92
N ILE A 63 1.77 -6.17 4.22
CA ILE A 63 2.72 -5.07 4.33
C ILE A 63 2.06 -3.99 5.19
N VAL A 64 2.64 -3.72 6.34
CA VAL A 64 2.14 -2.75 7.32
C VAL A 64 3.10 -1.56 7.35
N CYS A 65 2.64 -0.38 6.98
CA CYS A 65 3.44 0.84 6.90
C CYS A 65 2.96 1.88 7.91
N ASP A 66 3.90 2.45 8.67
CA ASP A 66 3.62 3.64 9.45
C ASP A 66 3.54 4.83 8.47
N VAL A 67 2.40 5.51 8.44
CA VAL A 67 2.14 6.64 7.53
C VAL A 67 2.56 7.93 8.21
N ASP A 68 1.89 8.28 9.32
CA ASP A 68 2.23 9.45 10.13
C ASP A 68 1.53 9.39 11.50
N ASN A 69 2.00 10.21 12.44
CA ASN A 69 1.40 10.34 13.77
C ASN A 69 1.57 11.77 14.33
N PRO A 70 0.60 12.69 14.12
CA PRO A 70 -0.64 12.50 13.38
C PRO A 70 -0.53 12.81 11.89
N LEU A 71 -1.31 12.12 11.07
CA LEU A 71 -1.57 12.54 9.69
C LEU A 71 -2.51 13.75 9.70
N LEU A 72 -1.98 14.92 9.35
CA LEU A 72 -2.71 16.18 9.35
C LEU A 72 -3.67 16.32 8.16
N SER A 73 -4.64 17.23 8.29
CA SER A 73 -5.56 17.58 7.20
C SER A 73 -4.81 18.20 6.02
N GLY A 74 -5.11 17.74 4.80
CA GLY A 74 -4.48 18.26 3.58
C GLY A 74 -3.03 17.80 3.38
N SER A 75 -2.50 16.92 4.24
CA SER A 75 -1.27 16.19 3.94
C SER A 75 -1.52 15.20 2.80
N PRO A 76 -0.71 15.20 1.73
CA PRO A 76 -0.75 14.21 0.66
C PRO A 76 -0.18 12.85 1.08
#